data_AF-A0A917LXU2-F1
#
_entry.id   AF-A0A917LXU2-F1
#
_cell.length_a   1.000
_cell.length_b   1.000
_cell.length_c   1.000
_cell.angle_alpha   90.00
_cell.angle_beta   90.00
_cell.angle_gamma   90.00
#
_symmetry.space_group_name_H-M   'P 1'
#
loop_
_entity.id
_entity.type
_entity.pdbx_description
1 polymer ?
#
loop_
_entity_poly.entity_id
_entity_poly.type
_entity_poly.pdbx_seq_one_letter_code
_entity_poly.pdbx_strand_id
1 'polypeptide(L)'
;MNKISLVLLTKDSSYANYFSNFMISSNIKEKFSSKIFTDTDSFKKNTRNQKQHILLTDLEVDNECSVSFDKVISLSEEQIMVPDELKTSIYKYQPFHELLSQVLAIYYEMNGKLSSVINGKEKEKVISFFSGNGGVGKSLLSLCLAKHLSMNDKRVFYLNLEELHNTYLYFKQDRPSSAEVFYYLKKNKNQLIANIESLKSRDSLTNIDYFALPVLPEEMQIATEENIESLIQAIRDTQNYDYIIVDLDSSIHERNRSALKNSDEIFWILSSNETSFSSSDSLLANDLVGLGNDRSNIHFILNNVGEALFDGFDSFNFSIETHIRFNIRYLGRSEETKLMEDTVIGEQLFKLLKENAVHSSEVSQQWQ
;
A
#
# COMPACT_ATOMS: atom_id res chain seq x y z
N MET A 1 -1.37 -8.18 17.94
CA MET A 1 -0.08 -7.52 17.59
C MET A 1 0.85 -7.59 18.78
N ASN A 2 2.00 -8.26 18.67
CA ASN A 2 3.18 -7.96 19.48
C ASN A 2 3.66 -6.55 19.13
N LYS A 3 3.46 -5.64 20.07
CA LYS A 3 3.87 -4.24 19.97
C LYS A 3 5.38 -4.15 19.77
N ILE A 4 5.85 -3.15 19.02
CA ILE A 4 7.29 -2.86 18.95
C ILE A 4 7.73 -2.37 20.33
N SER A 5 8.47 -3.22 21.06
CA SER A 5 9.17 -2.83 22.29
C SER A 5 10.21 -1.74 22.00
N LEU A 6 9.88 -0.52 22.40
CA LEU A 6 10.73 0.67 22.27
C LEU A 6 11.20 1.10 23.66
N VAL A 7 12.51 1.20 23.84
CA VAL A 7 13.10 1.68 25.10
C VAL A 7 13.73 3.03 24.88
N LEU A 8 13.34 4.03 25.68
CA LEU A 8 14.02 5.31 25.77
C LEU A 8 14.89 5.33 27.02
N LEU A 9 16.17 5.64 26.87
CA LEU A 9 17.11 5.92 27.95
C LEU A 9 17.63 7.35 27.80
N THR A 10 17.34 8.23 28.77
CA THR A 10 17.83 9.62 28.74
C THR A 10 18.01 10.18 30.14
N LYS A 11 19.02 11.01 30.37
CA LYS A 11 19.13 11.75 31.65
C LYS A 11 18.16 12.94 31.74
N ASP A 12 17.56 13.34 30.62
CA ASP A 12 16.62 14.45 30.56
C ASP A 12 15.20 14.02 30.96
N SER A 13 14.88 14.26 32.23
CA SER A 13 13.55 13.96 32.79
C SER A 13 12.41 14.74 32.11
N SER A 14 12.67 15.94 31.58
CA SER A 14 11.64 16.72 30.89
C SER A 14 11.32 16.09 29.54
N TYR A 15 12.35 15.74 28.77
CA TYR A 15 12.20 15.02 27.51
C TYR A 15 11.50 13.68 27.68
N ALA A 16 11.91 12.89 28.70
CA ALA A 16 11.28 11.62 29.03
C ALA A 16 9.77 11.77 29.30
N ASN A 17 9.36 12.83 30.02
CA ASN A 17 7.95 13.11 30.30
C ASN A 17 7.16 13.48 29.04
N TYR A 18 7.71 14.35 28.19
CA TYR A 18 7.08 14.72 26.92
C TYR A 18 6.91 13.50 26.00
N PHE A 19 7.95 12.67 25.89
CA PHE A 19 7.91 11.45 25.11
C PHE A 19 6.90 10.45 25.67
N SER A 20 6.85 10.27 27.00
CA SER A 20 5.87 9.41 27.68
C SER A 20 4.43 9.81 27.34
N ASN A 21 4.09 11.09 27.47
CA ASN A 21 2.76 11.61 27.17
C ASN A 21 2.37 11.37 25.70
N PHE A 22 3.32 11.53 24.79
CA PHE A 22 3.11 11.25 23.37
C PHE A 22 2.83 9.76 23.10
N MET A 23 3.59 8.86 23.73
CA MET A 23 3.42 7.40 23.58
C MET A 23 2.10 6.86 24.12
N ILE A 24 1.43 7.58 25.02
CA ILE A 24 0.15 7.19 25.62
C ILE A 24 -1.04 7.40 24.68
N SER A 25 -0.88 8.20 23.61
CA SER A 25 -1.94 8.45 22.61
C SER A 25 -2.42 7.14 21.94
N SER A 26 -3.73 7.04 21.67
CA SER A 26 -4.38 5.79 21.21
C SER A 26 -3.72 5.19 19.95
N ASN A 27 -3.39 6.01 18.96
CA ASN A 27 -2.79 5.56 17.70
C ASN A 27 -1.36 4.99 17.87
N ILE A 28 -0.60 5.45 18.87
CA ILE A 28 0.79 5.04 19.10
C ILE A 28 0.87 3.87 20.06
N LYS A 29 0.00 3.84 21.08
CA LYS A 29 -0.10 2.78 22.09
C LYS A 29 -0.50 1.42 21.50
N GLU A 30 -1.15 1.42 20.34
CA GLU A 30 -1.47 0.20 19.58
C GLU A 30 -0.25 -0.37 18.85
N LYS A 31 0.65 0.51 18.36
CA LYS A 31 1.85 0.14 17.58
C LYS A 31 3.07 -0.18 18.45
N PHE A 32 3.23 0.49 19.59
CA PHE A 32 4.43 0.41 20.43
C PHE A 32 4.15 -0.02 21.88
N SER A 33 5.14 -0.72 22.46
CA SER A 33 5.24 -0.97 23.90
C SER A 33 6.45 -0.18 24.40
N SER A 34 6.22 0.98 25.01
CA SER A 34 7.30 1.84 25.49
C SER A 34 7.73 1.51 26.92
N LYS A 35 9.04 1.52 27.16
CA LYS A 35 9.64 1.63 28.50
C LYS A 35 10.58 2.83 28.49
N ILE A 36 10.48 3.70 29.49
CA ILE A 36 11.27 4.92 29.57
C ILE A 36 12.07 4.87 30.87
N PHE A 37 13.39 5.08 30.76
CA PHE A 37 14.31 5.06 31.88
C PHE A 37 15.08 6.37 31.93
N THR A 38 15.16 6.94 33.13
CA THR A 38 15.96 8.14 33.40
C THR A 38 17.28 7.85 34.11
N ASP A 39 17.48 6.61 34.55
CA ASP A 39 18.68 6.14 35.24
C ASP A 39 19.20 4.82 34.65
N THR A 40 20.52 4.69 34.61
CA THR A 40 21.21 3.56 33.98
C THR A 40 21.04 2.26 34.77
N ASP A 41 20.86 2.33 36.08
CA ASP A 41 20.76 1.15 36.95
C ASP A 41 19.42 0.44 36.76
N SER A 42 18.32 1.18 36.74
CA SER A 42 16.97 0.66 36.44
C SER A 42 16.88 0.16 35.01
N PHE A 43 17.52 0.84 34.05
CA PHE A 43 17.64 0.36 32.68
C PHE A 43 18.31 -1.02 32.67
N LYS A 44 19.55 -1.14 33.19
CA LYS A 44 20.30 -2.41 33.20
C LYS A 44 19.54 -3.54 33.88
N LYS A 45 18.85 -3.26 35.00
CA LYS A 45 18.08 -4.28 35.73
C LYS A 45 16.87 -4.80 34.96
N ASN A 46 16.20 -3.95 34.18
CA ASN A 46 14.95 -4.29 33.49
C ASN A 46 15.14 -4.74 32.03
N THR A 47 16.32 -4.51 31.45
CA THR A 47 16.61 -4.88 30.06
C THR A 47 17.56 -6.08 29.94
N ARG A 48 18.32 -6.42 30.99
CA ARG A 48 19.17 -7.63 31.04
C ARG A 48 18.36 -8.89 30.75
N ASN A 49 18.85 -9.69 29.80
CA ASN A 49 18.28 -10.97 29.38
C ASN A 49 16.87 -10.89 28.77
N GLN A 50 16.41 -9.71 28.37
CA GLN A 50 15.15 -9.53 27.63
C GLN A 50 15.46 -8.97 26.24
N LYS A 51 15.24 -9.79 25.19
CA LYS A 51 15.31 -9.30 23.80
C LYS A 51 14.23 -8.25 23.57
N GLN A 52 14.64 -7.08 23.11
CA GLN A 52 13.78 -5.95 22.79
C GLN A 52 14.15 -5.42 21.40
N HIS A 53 13.24 -4.69 20.76
CA HIS A 53 13.46 -4.30 19.37
C HIS A 53 14.39 -3.09 19.27
N ILE A 54 14.05 -1.98 19.93
CA ILE A 54 14.73 -0.70 19.69
C ILE A 54 15.12 -0.03 21.00
N LEU A 55 16.36 0.47 21.07
CA LEU A 55 16.86 1.39 22.10
C LEU A 55 17.09 2.78 21.48
N LEU A 56 16.43 3.79 22.05
CA LEU A 56 16.70 5.22 21.81
C LEU A 56 17.48 5.78 23.00
N THR A 57 18.63 6.39 22.76
CA THR A 57 19.49 6.89 23.83
C THR A 57 20.29 8.13 23.45
N ASP A 58 20.31 9.15 24.30
CA ASP A 58 21.27 10.27 24.22
C ASP A 58 22.54 10.02 25.05
N LEU A 59 22.68 8.82 25.61
CA LEU A 59 23.83 8.35 26.39
C LEU A 59 24.65 7.33 25.60
N GLU A 60 25.95 7.28 25.90
CA GLU A 60 26.80 6.16 25.50
C GLU A 60 26.40 4.90 26.28
N VAL A 61 26.23 3.80 25.55
CA VAL A 61 25.75 2.52 26.08
C VAL A 61 26.81 1.44 25.85
N ASP A 62 27.10 0.66 26.90
CA ASP A 62 28.06 -0.44 26.85
C ASP A 62 27.63 -1.52 25.85
N ASN A 63 28.58 -2.15 25.16
CA ASN A 63 28.34 -3.20 24.16
C ASN A 63 27.47 -4.35 24.69
N GLU A 64 27.59 -4.73 25.97
CA GLU A 64 26.76 -5.78 26.60
C GLU A 64 25.26 -5.44 26.60
N CYS A 65 24.92 -4.16 26.75
CA CYS A 65 23.52 -3.71 26.71
C CYS A 65 22.99 -3.70 25.28
N SER A 66 23.82 -3.35 24.29
CA SER A 66 23.47 -3.33 22.87
C SER A 66 23.02 -4.71 22.35
N VAL A 67 23.58 -5.81 22.85
CA VAL A 67 23.19 -7.19 22.45
C VAL A 67 21.75 -7.54 22.83
N SER A 68 21.15 -6.83 23.79
CA SER A 68 19.75 -7.05 24.19
C SER A 68 18.74 -6.39 23.27
N PHE A 69 19.21 -5.61 22.28
CA PHE A 69 18.39 -4.87 21.33
C PHE A 69 18.69 -5.27 19.89
N ASP A 70 17.66 -5.37 19.05
CA ASP A 70 17.87 -5.55 17.61
C ASP A 70 18.53 -4.30 17.00
N LYS A 71 18.22 -3.10 17.53
CA LYS A 71 18.80 -1.83 17.07
C LYS A 71 18.99 -0.82 18.21
N VAL A 72 20.12 -0.13 18.19
CA VAL A 72 20.43 1.03 19.05
C VAL A 72 20.52 2.26 18.17
N ILE A 73 19.78 3.31 18.55
CA ILE A 73 19.69 4.60 17.85
C ILE A 73 20.08 5.70 18.82
N SER A 74 21.06 6.51 18.43
CA SER A 74 21.53 7.64 19.24
C SER A 74 20.66 8.88 19.01
N LEU A 75 20.27 9.57 20.08
CA LEU A 75 19.62 10.87 20.00
C LEU A 75 20.68 11.97 20.13
N SER A 76 20.79 12.84 19.12
CA SER A 76 21.76 13.95 19.09
C SER A 76 21.10 15.30 19.33
N GLU A 77 21.81 16.18 20.04
CA GLU A 77 21.40 17.59 20.20
C GLU A 77 21.88 18.48 19.05
N GLU A 78 22.80 17.98 18.23
CA GLU A 78 23.32 18.66 17.05
C GLU A 78 22.72 18.03 15.78
N GLN A 79 22.35 18.87 14.80
CA GLN A 79 21.97 18.41 13.47
C GLN A 79 23.24 17.97 12.73
N ILE A 80 23.44 16.66 12.60
CA ILE A 80 24.58 16.10 11.89
C ILE A 80 24.33 16.28 10.38
N MET A 81 25.12 17.13 9.73
CA MET A 81 25.00 17.43 8.29
C MET A 81 25.65 16.38 7.38
N VAL A 82 26.39 15.41 7.93
CA VAL A 82 27.11 14.38 7.17
C VAL A 82 26.70 13.00 7.68
N PRO A 83 26.02 12.15 6.87
CA PRO A 83 25.72 10.79 7.25
C PRO A 83 27.03 10.03 7.44
N ASP A 84 27.35 9.65 8.68
CA ASP A 84 28.42 8.71 8.97
C ASP A 84 27.82 7.30 8.83
N GLU A 85 28.31 6.50 7.90
CA GLU A 85 27.73 5.21 7.44
C GLU A 85 27.56 4.17 8.57
N LEU A 86 28.09 4.43 9.77
CA LEU A 86 28.08 3.52 10.92
C LEU A 86 27.32 4.04 12.15
N LYS A 87 26.88 5.31 12.18
CA LYS A 87 26.14 5.88 13.34
C LYS A 87 24.73 6.27 12.95
N THR A 88 23.76 5.49 13.43
CA THR A 88 22.33 5.80 13.27
C THR A 88 21.91 6.78 14.36
N SER A 89 22.10 8.07 14.08
CA SER A 89 21.77 9.19 14.97
C SER A 89 20.54 9.97 14.48
N ILE A 90 19.65 10.34 15.39
CA ILE A 90 18.45 11.14 15.12
C ILE A 90 18.49 12.42 15.96
N TYR A 91 18.12 13.57 15.35
CA TYR A 91 18.03 14.83 16.07
C TYR A 91 16.91 14.82 17.13
N LYS A 92 17.22 15.27 18.35
CA LYS A 92 16.33 15.16 19.52
C LYS A 92 15.14 16.14 19.49
N TYR A 93 15.36 17.36 19.01
CA TYR A 93 14.41 18.48 19.14
C TYR A 93 13.53 18.67 17.90
N GLN A 94 12.74 17.65 17.60
CA GLN A 94 11.79 17.64 16.48
C GLN A 94 10.43 17.10 16.93
N PRO A 95 9.35 17.28 16.15
CA PRO A 95 8.06 16.67 16.47
C PRO A 95 8.19 15.14 16.63
N PHE A 96 7.63 14.57 17.71
CA PHE A 96 7.84 13.15 18.01
C PHE A 96 7.28 12.19 16.95
N HIS A 97 6.30 12.62 16.16
CA HIS A 97 5.81 11.81 15.05
C HIS A 97 6.88 11.67 13.95
N GLU A 98 7.62 12.74 13.64
CA GLU A 98 8.76 12.71 12.70
C GLU A 98 9.90 11.88 13.26
N LEU A 99 10.19 12.01 14.56
CA LEU A 99 11.20 11.22 15.25
C LEU A 99 10.88 9.71 15.16
N LEU A 100 9.64 9.31 15.48
CA LEU A 100 9.24 7.91 15.39
C LEU A 100 9.28 7.37 13.95
N SER A 101 8.92 8.18 12.96
CA SER A 101 9.04 7.79 11.55
C SER A 101 10.49 7.49 11.16
N GLN A 102 11.44 8.32 11.60
CA GLN A 102 12.88 8.08 11.38
C GLN A 102 13.38 6.84 12.11
N VAL A 103 12.92 6.62 13.35
CA VAL A 103 13.24 5.41 14.13
C VAL A 103 12.78 4.14 13.41
N LEU A 104 11.58 4.16 12.86
CA LEU A 104 11.03 3.03 12.12
C LEU A 104 11.78 2.79 10.81
N ALA A 105 12.10 3.84 10.05
CA ALA A 105 12.88 3.73 8.83
C ALA A 105 14.23 3.02 9.09
N ILE A 106 14.96 3.46 10.11
CA ILE A 106 16.23 2.87 10.54
C ILE A 106 16.07 1.41 11.00
N TYR A 107 15.00 1.10 11.72
CA TYR A 107 14.74 -0.25 12.20
C TYR A 107 14.43 -1.24 11.05
N TYR A 108 13.76 -0.77 10.00
CA TYR A 108 13.39 -1.61 8.86
C TYR A 108 14.49 -1.72 7.79
N GLU A 109 15.34 -0.70 7.62
CA GLU A 109 16.50 -0.71 6.70
C GLU A 109 17.45 -1.89 6.94
N MET A 110 17.74 -2.25 8.21
CA MET A 110 18.67 -3.35 8.54
C MET A 110 18.03 -4.74 8.50
N ASN A 111 16.71 -4.84 8.68
CA ASN A 111 16.06 -6.14 8.81
C ASN A 111 15.80 -6.82 7.46
N GLY A 112 16.07 -6.16 6.33
CA GLY A 112 16.00 -6.73 4.97
C GLY A 112 14.66 -7.40 4.64
N LYS A 113 13.63 -7.14 5.45
CA LYS A 113 12.35 -7.83 5.46
C LYS A 113 11.26 -6.80 5.60
N LEU A 114 10.88 -6.31 4.42
CA LEU A 114 9.54 -5.82 4.17
C LEU A 114 8.51 -6.96 4.05
N SER A 115 8.88 -8.19 4.41
CA SER A 115 8.01 -9.35 4.33
C SER A 115 8.22 -10.29 5.51
N SER A 116 7.10 -10.63 6.15
CA SER A 116 6.92 -11.65 7.19
C SER A 116 7.59 -11.38 8.54
N VAL A 117 6.76 -11.06 9.56
CA VAL A 117 6.85 -11.55 10.97
C VAL A 117 5.97 -10.70 11.93
N ILE A 118 5.47 -9.52 11.54
CA ILE A 118 4.65 -8.71 12.45
C ILE A 118 3.15 -9.05 12.34
N ASN A 119 2.76 -10.11 13.07
CA ASN A 119 1.46 -10.30 13.73
C ASN A 119 0.17 -10.21 12.90
N GLY A 120 -0.37 -11.35 12.43
CA GLY A 120 -1.82 -11.65 12.36
C GLY A 120 -2.76 -10.66 11.65
N LYS A 121 -2.27 -9.55 11.11
CA LYS A 121 -2.88 -8.78 10.03
C LYS A 121 -2.61 -9.59 8.78
N GLU A 122 -3.66 -9.86 8.03
CA GLU A 122 -3.49 -10.29 6.65
C GLU A 122 -2.49 -9.33 5.98
N LYS A 123 -1.53 -9.91 5.24
CA LYS A 123 -0.58 -9.13 4.44
C LYS A 123 -1.41 -8.13 3.63
N GLU A 124 -1.01 -6.86 3.66
CA GLU A 124 -1.60 -5.83 2.79
C GLU A 124 -1.61 -6.34 1.35
N LYS A 125 -2.79 -6.29 0.73
CA LYS A 125 -3.01 -6.81 -0.62
C LYS A 125 -2.99 -5.69 -1.64
N VAL A 126 -2.12 -5.82 -2.63
CA VAL A 126 -2.12 -4.97 -3.83
C VAL A 126 -3.01 -5.61 -4.89
N ILE A 127 -4.02 -4.89 -5.36
CA ILE A 127 -4.97 -5.39 -6.36
C ILE A 127 -4.96 -4.46 -7.56
N SER A 128 -4.49 -4.94 -8.71
CA SER A 128 -4.49 -4.16 -9.95
C SER A 128 -5.71 -4.45 -10.81
N PHE A 129 -6.24 -3.41 -11.44
CA PHE A 129 -7.29 -3.49 -12.45
C PHE A 129 -6.70 -3.20 -13.81
N PHE A 130 -6.81 -4.16 -14.73
CA PHE A 130 -6.22 -4.06 -16.06
C PHE A 130 -7.15 -4.60 -17.14
N SER A 131 -6.94 -4.17 -18.38
CA SER A 131 -7.63 -4.69 -19.57
C SER A 131 -6.85 -4.30 -20.81
N GLY A 132 -6.90 -5.12 -21.86
CA GLY A 132 -6.37 -4.72 -23.16
C GLY A 132 -7.13 -3.59 -23.86
N ASN A 133 -8.29 -3.16 -23.31
CA ASN A 133 -9.16 -2.19 -23.98
C ASN A 133 -9.58 -1.03 -23.06
N GLY A 134 -9.58 0.17 -23.63
CA GLY A 134 -10.14 1.36 -22.98
C GLY A 134 -11.66 1.27 -22.85
N GLY A 135 -12.23 1.98 -21.87
CA GLY A 135 -13.69 2.10 -21.72
C GLY A 135 -14.42 0.85 -21.21
N VAL A 136 -13.72 -0.22 -20.83
CA VAL A 136 -14.35 -1.44 -20.28
C VAL A 136 -14.83 -1.31 -18.83
N GLY A 137 -14.63 -0.15 -18.18
CA GLY A 137 -15.09 0.12 -16.82
C GLY A 137 -14.09 -0.16 -15.69
N LYS A 138 -12.78 -0.29 -15.98
CA LYS A 138 -11.71 -0.52 -14.99
C LYS A 138 -11.82 0.40 -13.78
N SER A 139 -11.84 1.71 -14.01
CA SER A 139 -11.87 2.72 -12.95
C SER A 139 -13.13 2.66 -12.08
N LEU A 140 -14.30 2.40 -12.68
CA LEU A 140 -15.53 2.26 -11.91
C LEU A 140 -15.50 1.00 -11.03
N LEU A 141 -15.07 -0.14 -11.58
CA LEU A 141 -14.99 -1.40 -10.86
C LEU A 141 -13.96 -1.34 -9.73
N SER A 142 -12.80 -0.72 -9.97
CA SER A 142 -11.74 -0.54 -8.97
C SER A 142 -12.22 0.31 -7.81
N LEU A 143 -12.90 1.42 -8.09
CA LEU A 143 -13.48 2.28 -7.07
C LEU A 143 -14.66 1.63 -6.34
N CYS A 144 -15.49 0.83 -7.02
CA CYS A 144 -16.57 0.07 -6.38
C CYS A 144 -16.02 -0.94 -5.36
N LEU A 145 -14.94 -1.66 -5.71
CA LEU A 145 -14.26 -2.54 -4.76
C LEU A 145 -13.66 -1.73 -3.60
N ALA A 146 -12.94 -0.64 -3.90
CA ALA A 146 -12.33 0.22 -2.89
C ALA A 146 -13.36 0.75 -1.88
N LYS A 147 -14.52 1.21 -2.38
CA LYS A 147 -15.64 1.67 -1.56
C LYS A 147 -16.20 0.53 -0.70
N HIS A 148 -16.44 -0.64 -1.29
CA HIS A 148 -16.95 -1.79 -0.54
C HIS A 148 -15.99 -2.18 0.59
N LEU A 149 -14.69 -2.23 0.33
CA LEU A 149 -13.66 -2.52 1.34
C LEU A 149 -13.67 -1.47 2.46
N SER A 150 -13.71 -0.19 2.11
CA SER A 150 -13.77 0.91 3.07
C SER A 150 -15.04 0.86 3.95
N MET A 151 -16.19 0.55 3.36
CA MET A 151 -17.46 0.36 4.10
C MET A 151 -17.43 -0.85 5.05
N ASN A 152 -16.49 -1.78 4.87
CA ASN A 152 -16.25 -2.93 5.74
C ASN A 152 -15.01 -2.72 6.64
N ASP A 153 -14.78 -1.48 7.05
CA ASP A 153 -13.73 -1.05 7.99
C ASP A 153 -12.29 -1.41 7.54
N LYS A 154 -12.06 -1.55 6.22
CA LYS A 154 -10.72 -1.72 5.67
C LYS A 154 -10.12 -0.36 5.33
N ARG A 155 -8.83 -0.20 5.60
CA ARG A 155 -8.06 0.98 5.22
C ARG A 155 -7.61 0.80 3.78
N VAL A 156 -8.06 1.66 2.88
CA VAL A 156 -7.86 1.50 1.43
C VAL A 156 -7.11 2.69 0.85
N PHE A 157 -6.08 2.40 0.05
CA PHE A 157 -5.43 3.38 -0.79
C PHE A 157 -5.79 3.13 -2.26
N TYR A 158 -6.31 4.14 -2.95
CA TYR A 158 -6.56 4.10 -4.39
C TYR A 158 -5.43 4.82 -5.14
N LEU A 159 -4.73 4.07 -5.98
CA LEU A 159 -3.62 4.53 -6.79
C LEU A 159 -4.00 4.45 -8.27
N ASN A 160 -4.35 5.60 -8.87
CA ASN A 160 -4.57 5.68 -10.30
C ASN A 160 -3.24 5.94 -11.02
N LEU A 161 -2.88 5.04 -11.94
CA LEU A 161 -1.72 5.11 -12.80
C LEU A 161 -2.18 5.10 -14.28
N GLU A 162 -3.21 5.85 -14.65
CA GLU A 162 -3.55 6.11 -16.05
C GLU A 162 -2.84 7.38 -16.52
N GLU A 163 -2.43 7.43 -17.79
CA GLU A 163 -1.91 8.68 -18.38
C GLU A 163 -2.96 9.80 -18.36
N LEU A 164 -4.22 9.44 -18.60
CA LEU A 164 -5.37 10.34 -18.62
C LEU A 164 -6.44 9.84 -17.65
N HIS A 165 -6.27 10.15 -16.37
CA HIS A 165 -7.19 9.75 -15.32
C HIS A 165 -8.30 10.77 -15.08
N ASN A 166 -9.45 10.28 -14.62
CA ASN A 166 -10.63 11.10 -14.30
C ASN A 166 -11.05 10.98 -12.83
N THR A 167 -10.09 10.78 -11.92
CA THR A 167 -10.33 10.60 -10.47
C THR A 167 -11.22 11.69 -9.86
N TYR A 168 -11.09 12.93 -10.35
CA TYR A 168 -11.89 14.08 -9.90
C TYR A 168 -13.41 13.95 -10.17
N LEU A 169 -13.83 13.03 -11.06
CA LEU A 169 -15.25 12.73 -11.29
C LEU A 169 -15.86 11.85 -10.20
N TYR A 170 -15.03 11.15 -9.42
CA TYR A 170 -15.45 10.18 -8.41
C TYR A 170 -15.22 10.69 -6.99
N PHE A 171 -14.12 11.40 -6.75
CA PHE A 171 -13.74 11.89 -5.42
C PHE A 171 -13.85 13.40 -5.31
N LYS A 172 -14.27 13.85 -4.13
CA LYS A 172 -14.18 15.26 -3.76
C LYS A 172 -12.80 15.54 -3.20
N GLN A 173 -12.11 16.45 -3.88
CA GLN A 173 -10.74 16.79 -3.55
C GLN A 173 -10.68 17.73 -2.34
N ASP A 174 -10.15 17.23 -1.23
CA ASP A 174 -9.92 18.02 -0.01
C ASP A 174 -8.60 18.82 -0.06
N ARG A 175 -7.61 18.40 -0.89
CA ARG A 175 -6.29 19.06 -1.05
C ARG A 175 -5.98 19.37 -2.53
N PRO A 176 -5.42 20.54 -2.87
CA PRO A 176 -5.24 20.99 -4.26
C PRO A 176 -4.40 20.11 -5.21
N SER A 177 -3.34 19.43 -4.75
CA SER A 177 -2.52 18.58 -5.64
C SER A 177 -1.52 17.70 -4.87
N SER A 178 -1.26 16.49 -5.40
CA SER A 178 -0.20 15.57 -4.98
C SER A 178 0.98 15.52 -5.98
N ALA A 179 1.20 16.57 -6.79
CA ALA A 179 2.24 16.63 -7.83
C ALA A 179 3.67 16.31 -7.33
N GLU A 180 3.95 16.62 -6.07
CA GLU A 180 5.23 16.35 -5.40
C GLU A 180 5.59 14.84 -5.40
N VAL A 181 4.62 13.94 -5.55
CA VAL A 181 4.87 12.50 -5.73
C VAL A 181 5.83 12.25 -6.90
N PHE A 182 5.62 12.89 -8.05
CA PHE A 182 6.50 12.76 -9.22
C PHE A 182 7.91 13.29 -8.95
N TYR A 183 8.04 14.35 -8.14
CA TYR A 183 9.34 14.87 -7.73
C TYR A 183 10.10 13.86 -6.85
N TYR A 184 9.43 13.28 -5.85
CA TYR A 184 10.06 12.31 -4.95
C TYR A 184 10.48 11.03 -5.67
N LEU A 185 9.68 10.57 -6.65
CA LEU A 185 10.03 9.43 -7.50
C LEU A 185 11.33 9.65 -8.28
N LYS A 186 11.63 10.89 -8.70
CA LYS A 186 12.87 11.23 -9.43
C LYS A 186 14.09 11.46 -8.52
N LYS A 187 13.89 11.97 -7.31
CA LYS A 187 14.98 12.56 -6.49
C LYS A 187 15.43 11.71 -5.32
N ASN A 188 14.50 11.14 -4.54
CA ASN A 188 14.86 10.38 -3.34
C ASN A 188 13.67 9.55 -2.81
N LYS A 189 13.74 8.23 -2.99
CA LYS A 189 12.68 7.28 -2.59
C LYS A 189 12.41 7.26 -1.08
N ASN A 190 13.43 7.45 -0.25
CA ASN A 190 13.27 7.42 1.21
C ASN A 190 12.44 8.62 1.70
N GLN A 191 12.48 9.74 0.96
CA GLN A 191 11.63 10.89 1.25
C GLN A 191 10.18 10.67 0.84
N LEU A 192 9.88 9.80 -0.13
CA LEU A 192 8.51 9.48 -0.51
C LEU A 192 7.76 8.88 0.68
N ILE A 193 8.31 7.82 1.30
CA ILE A 193 7.72 7.13 2.47
C ILE A 193 7.41 8.13 3.59
N ALA A 194 8.39 8.95 3.95
CA ALA A 194 8.25 9.92 5.03
C ALA A 194 7.16 10.97 4.78
N ASN A 195 6.81 11.22 3.51
CA ASN A 195 5.85 12.23 3.10
C ASN A 195 4.52 11.67 2.60
N ILE A 196 4.28 10.35 2.54
CA ILE A 196 3.01 9.82 2.01
C ILE A 196 1.79 10.40 2.73
N GLU A 197 1.85 10.51 4.06
CA GLU A 197 0.75 11.06 4.85
C GLU A 197 0.47 12.53 4.54
N SER A 198 1.49 13.33 4.20
CA SER A 198 1.28 14.71 3.77
C SER A 198 0.77 14.74 2.32
N LEU A 199 1.30 13.88 1.45
CA LEU A 199 1.04 13.84 0.00
C LEU A 199 -0.34 13.30 -0.38
N LYS A 200 -0.95 12.45 0.44
CA LYS A 200 -2.26 11.88 0.14
C LYS A 200 -3.41 12.86 0.40
N SER A 201 -4.50 12.65 -0.30
CA SER A 201 -5.83 13.18 -0.01
C SER A 201 -6.71 12.05 0.50
N ARG A 202 -7.82 12.40 1.14
CA ARG A 202 -8.85 11.45 1.55
C ARG A 202 -10.18 11.91 0.99
N ASP A 203 -10.91 11.01 0.35
CA ASP A 203 -12.27 11.32 -0.06
C ASP A 203 -13.21 11.22 1.15
N SER A 204 -13.88 12.33 1.46
CA SER A 204 -14.70 12.47 2.67
C SER A 204 -15.97 11.61 2.66
N LEU A 205 -16.44 11.18 1.47
CA LEU A 205 -17.65 10.36 1.34
C LEU A 205 -17.36 8.87 1.49
N THR A 206 -16.23 8.41 0.95
CA THR A 206 -15.86 6.99 0.89
C THR A 206 -14.77 6.59 1.88
N ASN A 207 -14.10 7.55 2.53
CA ASN A 207 -12.93 7.32 3.39
C ASN A 207 -11.72 6.66 2.70
N ILE A 208 -11.67 6.74 1.36
CA ILE A 208 -10.56 6.20 0.57
C ILE A 208 -9.45 7.24 0.52
N ASP A 209 -8.23 6.82 0.85
CA ASP A 209 -7.03 7.65 0.68
C ASP A 209 -6.54 7.49 -0.77
N TYR A 210 -6.04 8.56 -1.37
CA TYR A 210 -5.54 8.56 -2.75
C TYR A 210 -4.54 9.68 -2.99
N PHE A 211 -3.75 9.61 -4.06
CA PHE A 211 -3.02 10.77 -4.55
C PHE A 211 -3.89 11.60 -5.49
N ALA A 212 -4.09 12.87 -5.15
CA ALA A 212 -4.75 13.82 -6.02
C ALA A 212 -3.76 14.33 -7.08
N LEU A 213 -3.26 13.41 -7.90
CA LEU A 213 -2.28 13.70 -8.95
C LEU A 213 -2.92 14.64 -9.99
N PRO A 214 -2.18 15.67 -10.47
CA PRO A 214 -2.59 16.37 -11.68
C PRO A 214 -2.42 15.46 -12.89
N VAL A 215 -3.22 15.69 -13.93
CA VAL A 215 -3.10 14.99 -15.21
C VAL A 215 -1.82 15.47 -15.92
N LEU A 216 -0.74 14.68 -15.79
CA LEU A 216 0.57 14.93 -16.39
C LEU A 216 1.02 13.68 -17.20
N PRO A 217 0.55 13.52 -18.44
CA PRO A 217 0.86 12.35 -19.26
C PRO A 217 2.36 12.15 -19.48
N GLU A 218 3.12 13.25 -19.63
CA GLU A 218 4.57 13.18 -19.84
C GLU A 218 5.29 12.56 -18.64
N GLU A 219 4.84 12.85 -17.41
CA GLU A 219 5.37 12.24 -16.19
C GLU A 219 5.04 10.74 -16.11
N MET A 220 3.83 10.37 -16.54
CA MET A 220 3.38 8.98 -16.59
C MET A 220 4.07 8.14 -17.66
N GLN A 221 4.51 8.75 -18.76
CA GLN A 221 5.23 8.11 -19.87
C GLN A 221 6.73 7.94 -19.62
N ILE A 222 7.31 8.71 -18.71
CA ILE A 222 8.72 8.54 -18.29
C ILE A 222 8.85 7.73 -16.99
N ALA A 223 7.73 7.31 -16.39
CA ALA A 223 7.71 6.56 -15.16
C ALA A 223 8.23 5.13 -15.38
N THR A 224 9.36 4.82 -14.75
CA THR A 224 10.06 3.55 -14.92
C THR A 224 9.47 2.41 -14.09
N GLU A 225 9.81 1.15 -14.41
CA GLU A 225 9.44 0.01 -13.55
C GLU A 225 9.84 0.24 -12.09
N GLU A 226 11.05 0.76 -11.87
CA GLU A 226 11.61 1.07 -10.56
C GLU A 226 10.83 2.17 -9.84
N ASN A 227 10.35 3.20 -10.56
CA ASN A 227 9.52 4.24 -9.96
C ASN A 227 8.22 3.66 -9.40
N ILE A 228 7.57 2.78 -10.14
CA ILE A 228 6.28 2.18 -9.73
C ILE A 228 6.44 1.16 -8.61
N GLU A 229 7.47 0.33 -8.68
CA GLU A 229 7.82 -0.57 -7.59
C GLU A 229 8.05 0.23 -6.30
N SER A 230 8.84 1.31 -6.40
CA SER A 230 9.13 2.17 -5.24
C SER A 230 7.89 2.89 -4.72
N LEU A 231 6.98 3.31 -5.60
CA LEU A 231 5.73 3.96 -5.22
C LEU A 231 4.82 3.01 -4.44
N ILE A 232 4.58 1.81 -4.98
CA ILE A 232 3.76 0.79 -4.34
C ILE A 232 4.41 0.37 -3.03
N GLN A 233 5.72 0.10 -3.03
CA GLN A 233 6.44 -0.27 -1.82
C GLN A 233 6.38 0.82 -0.76
N ALA A 234 6.54 2.09 -1.14
CA ALA A 234 6.45 3.18 -0.18
C ALA A 234 5.07 3.26 0.49
N ILE A 235 3.99 3.04 -0.26
CA ILE A 235 2.63 2.96 0.31
C ILE A 235 2.54 1.80 1.29
N ARG A 236 3.08 0.63 0.93
CA ARG A 236 3.08 -0.55 1.81
C ARG A 236 3.84 -0.34 3.11
N ASP A 237 4.98 0.34 3.02
CA ASP A 237 5.88 0.60 4.15
C ASP A 237 5.21 1.46 5.23
N THR A 238 4.18 2.22 4.87
CA THR A 238 3.37 2.97 5.85
C THR A 238 2.62 2.05 6.82
N GLN A 239 2.31 0.82 6.40
CA GLN A 239 1.47 -0.15 7.12
C GLN A 239 0.09 0.42 7.54
N ASN A 240 -0.33 1.50 6.87
CA ASN A 240 -1.57 2.19 7.16
C ASN A 240 -2.75 1.63 6.37
N TYR A 241 -2.52 0.78 5.37
CA TYR A 241 -3.55 0.21 4.52
C TYR A 241 -3.64 -1.31 4.68
N ASP A 242 -4.83 -1.83 4.44
CA ASP A 242 -5.11 -3.25 4.29
C ASP A 242 -5.16 -3.62 2.79
N TYR A 243 -5.55 -2.67 1.93
CA TYR A 243 -5.63 -2.83 0.48
C TYR A 243 -5.06 -1.62 -0.26
N ILE A 244 -4.25 -1.86 -1.28
CA ILE A 244 -3.87 -0.89 -2.31
C ILE A 244 -4.59 -1.29 -3.60
N ILE A 245 -5.50 -0.46 -4.06
CA ILE A 245 -6.22 -0.65 -5.31
C ILE A 245 -5.53 0.16 -6.40
N VAL A 246 -4.99 -0.52 -7.40
CA VAL A 246 -4.24 0.09 -8.50
C VAL A 246 -5.08 0.08 -9.77
N ASP A 247 -5.32 1.26 -10.34
CA ASP A 247 -6.08 1.44 -11.58
C ASP A 247 -5.14 1.75 -12.73
N LEU A 248 -5.12 0.90 -13.74
CA LEU A 248 -4.18 0.95 -14.85
C LEU A 248 -4.91 1.30 -16.15
N ASP A 249 -4.21 1.97 -17.08
CA ASP A 249 -4.71 2.09 -18.44
C ASP A 249 -4.45 0.81 -19.25
N SER A 250 -4.83 0.82 -20.52
CA SER A 250 -4.75 -0.36 -21.40
C SER A 250 -3.45 -0.44 -22.20
N SER A 251 -2.42 0.32 -21.82
CA SER A 251 -1.13 0.28 -22.50
C SER A 251 -0.24 -0.87 -21.99
N ILE A 252 0.75 -1.24 -22.80
CA ILE A 252 1.81 -2.20 -22.41
C ILE A 252 3.03 -1.51 -21.79
N HIS A 253 2.85 -0.28 -21.31
CA HIS A 253 3.91 0.55 -20.75
C HIS A 253 4.57 -0.10 -19.53
N GLU A 254 5.85 0.16 -19.31
CA GLU A 254 6.63 -0.40 -18.18
C GLU A 254 5.98 -0.12 -16.82
N ARG A 255 5.32 1.03 -16.69
CA ARG A 255 4.50 1.41 -15.52
C ARG A 255 3.44 0.35 -15.19
N ASN A 256 2.65 -0.05 -16.19
CA ASN A 256 1.59 -1.04 -16.01
C ASN A 256 2.18 -2.43 -15.74
N ARG A 257 3.26 -2.80 -16.45
CA ARG A 257 3.98 -4.06 -16.22
C ARG A 257 4.48 -4.16 -14.78
N SER A 258 5.10 -3.11 -14.26
CA SER A 258 5.60 -3.06 -12.89
C SER A 258 4.48 -3.14 -11.87
N ALA A 259 3.38 -2.39 -12.06
CA ALA A 259 2.22 -2.47 -11.18
C ALA A 259 1.63 -3.89 -11.14
N LEU A 260 1.48 -4.53 -12.31
CA LEU A 260 0.98 -5.90 -12.43
C LEU A 260 1.90 -6.91 -11.73
N LYS A 261 3.23 -6.84 -11.94
CA LYS A 261 4.23 -7.68 -11.26
C LYS A 261 4.21 -7.53 -9.73
N ASN A 262 3.89 -6.34 -9.24
CA ASN A 262 3.83 -6.02 -7.81
C ASN A 262 2.44 -6.28 -7.18
N SER A 263 1.49 -6.81 -7.96
CA SER A 263 0.14 -7.10 -7.47
C SER A 263 0.05 -8.47 -6.83
N ASP A 264 -0.61 -8.53 -5.68
CA ASP A 264 -0.98 -9.81 -5.06
C ASP A 264 -2.13 -10.46 -5.85
N GLU A 265 -3.08 -9.67 -6.37
CA GLU A 265 -4.20 -10.12 -7.21
C GLU A 265 -4.42 -9.16 -8.40
N ILE A 266 -4.91 -9.68 -9.52
CA ILE A 266 -5.14 -8.91 -10.75
C ILE A 266 -6.56 -9.14 -11.23
N PHE A 267 -7.34 -8.08 -11.31
CA PHE A 267 -8.67 -8.08 -11.92
C PHE A 267 -8.55 -7.70 -13.39
N TRP A 268 -8.63 -8.71 -14.25
CA TRP A 268 -8.55 -8.56 -15.70
C TRP A 268 -9.95 -8.37 -16.28
N ILE A 269 -10.25 -7.14 -16.68
CA ILE A 269 -11.59 -6.76 -17.12
C ILE A 269 -11.74 -7.01 -18.62
N LEU A 270 -12.74 -7.81 -18.98
CA LEU A 270 -13.18 -8.06 -20.35
C LEU A 270 -14.50 -7.33 -20.60
N SER A 271 -14.73 -6.89 -21.82
CA SER A 271 -16.07 -6.50 -22.29
C SER A 271 -16.63 -7.60 -23.21
N SER A 272 -17.94 -7.65 -23.38
CA SER A 272 -18.64 -8.73 -24.11
C SER A 272 -18.48 -8.68 -25.63
N ASN A 273 -17.34 -8.22 -26.15
CA ASN A 273 -17.05 -8.12 -27.57
C ASN A 273 -15.76 -8.87 -27.93
N GLU A 274 -15.67 -9.29 -29.20
CA GLU A 274 -14.55 -10.09 -29.71
C GLU A 274 -13.20 -9.36 -29.60
N THR A 275 -13.18 -8.04 -29.81
CA THR A 275 -11.95 -7.24 -29.73
C THR A 275 -11.35 -7.26 -28.32
N SER A 276 -12.18 -7.23 -27.28
CA SER A 276 -11.72 -7.31 -25.89
C SER A 276 -11.09 -8.65 -25.56
N PHE A 277 -11.66 -9.73 -26.07
CA PHE A 277 -11.13 -11.08 -25.89
C PHE A 277 -9.83 -11.27 -26.69
N SER A 278 -9.83 -10.88 -27.97
CA SER A 278 -8.66 -10.98 -28.87
C SER A 278 -7.47 -10.16 -28.38
N SER A 279 -7.68 -8.92 -27.93
CA SER A 279 -6.61 -8.09 -27.36
C SER A 279 -6.06 -8.69 -26.08
N SER A 280 -6.93 -9.19 -25.18
CA SER A 280 -6.49 -9.81 -23.93
C SER A 280 -5.73 -11.11 -24.16
N ASP A 281 -6.19 -11.93 -25.10
CA ASP A 281 -5.55 -13.19 -25.47
C ASP A 281 -4.16 -12.91 -26.06
N SER A 282 -4.05 -11.94 -26.96
CA SER A 282 -2.76 -11.51 -27.53
C SER A 282 -1.78 -10.99 -26.47
N LEU A 283 -2.27 -10.20 -25.50
CA LEU A 283 -1.43 -9.66 -24.41
C LEU A 283 -0.86 -10.78 -23.53
N LEU A 284 -1.68 -11.78 -23.21
CA LEU A 284 -1.29 -12.89 -22.34
C LEU A 284 -0.45 -13.93 -23.09
N ALA A 285 -0.87 -14.36 -24.29
CA ALA A 285 -0.17 -15.37 -25.08
C ALA A 285 1.26 -14.95 -25.47
N ASN A 286 1.47 -13.65 -25.70
CA ASN A 286 2.78 -13.10 -26.05
C ASN A 286 3.50 -12.44 -24.84
N ASP A 287 2.98 -12.60 -23.63
CA ASP A 287 3.50 -12.01 -22.38
C ASP A 287 3.86 -10.51 -22.50
N LEU A 288 3.01 -9.75 -23.19
CA LEU A 288 3.27 -8.33 -23.48
C LEU A 288 3.12 -7.42 -22.25
N VAL A 289 2.63 -7.97 -21.14
CA VAL A 289 2.51 -7.28 -19.85
C VAL A 289 3.51 -7.80 -18.81
N GLY A 290 4.35 -8.80 -19.16
CA GLY A 290 5.42 -9.30 -18.30
C GLY A 290 4.92 -10.00 -17.02
N LEU A 291 3.82 -10.74 -17.13
CA LEU A 291 3.25 -11.56 -16.06
C LEU A 291 3.82 -12.99 -16.05
N GLY A 292 4.44 -13.40 -17.15
CA GLY A 292 4.97 -14.75 -17.32
C GLY A 292 3.85 -15.80 -17.43
N ASN A 293 4.18 -17.02 -16.97
CA ASN A 293 3.31 -18.18 -17.15
C ASN A 293 2.39 -18.47 -15.96
N ASP A 294 2.72 -17.99 -14.77
CA ASP A 294 1.84 -18.14 -13.61
C ASP A 294 0.75 -17.06 -13.67
N ARG A 295 -0.50 -17.53 -13.74
CA ARG A 295 -1.69 -16.69 -13.87
C ARG A 295 -2.70 -16.98 -12.77
N SER A 296 -2.26 -17.63 -11.69
CA SER A 296 -3.12 -18.07 -10.60
C SER A 296 -3.77 -16.92 -9.81
N ASN A 297 -3.19 -15.72 -9.88
CA ASN A 297 -3.69 -14.50 -9.25
C ASN A 297 -4.46 -13.59 -10.21
N ILE A 298 -4.83 -14.07 -11.40
CA ILE A 298 -5.60 -13.28 -12.38
C ILE A 298 -7.06 -13.73 -12.35
N HIS A 299 -7.95 -12.79 -12.05
CA HIS A 299 -9.40 -12.96 -12.08
C HIS A 299 -9.99 -12.31 -13.32
N PHE A 300 -10.54 -13.13 -14.22
CA PHE A 300 -11.21 -12.64 -15.42
C PHE A 300 -12.64 -12.21 -15.09
N ILE A 301 -12.92 -10.92 -15.25
CA ILE A 301 -14.21 -10.31 -14.95
C ILE A 301 -14.83 -9.80 -16.24
N LEU A 302 -16.02 -10.30 -16.58
CA LEU A 302 -16.74 -9.83 -17.74
C LEU A 302 -17.69 -8.70 -17.35
N ASN A 303 -17.45 -7.50 -17.86
CA ASN A 303 -18.23 -6.30 -17.55
C ASN A 303 -19.16 -5.89 -18.69
N ASN A 304 -20.21 -5.14 -18.33
CA ASN A 304 -21.27 -4.65 -19.21
C ASN A 304 -21.92 -5.76 -20.04
N VAL A 305 -22.13 -6.93 -19.42
CA VAL A 305 -22.70 -8.10 -20.10
C VAL A 305 -24.16 -7.83 -20.44
N GLY A 306 -24.50 -8.06 -21.71
CA GLY A 306 -25.86 -8.07 -22.23
C GLY A 306 -26.58 -9.41 -21.97
N GLU A 307 -27.55 -9.77 -22.81
CA GLU A 307 -28.27 -11.05 -22.70
C GLU A 307 -27.44 -12.25 -23.19
N ALA A 308 -26.57 -12.03 -24.18
CA ALA A 308 -25.71 -13.07 -24.77
C ALA A 308 -24.32 -12.52 -25.08
N LEU A 309 -23.35 -13.44 -25.19
CA LEU A 309 -22.01 -13.16 -25.70
C LEU A 309 -21.97 -13.29 -27.22
N PHE A 310 -20.87 -12.84 -27.82
CA PHE A 310 -20.66 -12.97 -29.26
C PHE A 310 -20.42 -14.44 -29.66
N ASP A 311 -20.83 -14.78 -30.88
CA ASP A 311 -20.61 -16.12 -31.44
C ASP A 311 -19.11 -16.43 -31.50
N GLY A 312 -18.72 -17.60 -31.00
CA GLY A 312 -17.32 -18.03 -30.98
C GLY A 312 -16.53 -17.60 -29.74
N PHE A 313 -17.14 -16.99 -28.71
CA PHE A 313 -16.41 -16.66 -27.47
C PHE A 313 -15.75 -17.89 -26.82
N ASP A 314 -16.33 -19.09 -27.00
CA ASP A 314 -15.81 -20.37 -26.49
C ASP A 314 -14.44 -20.75 -27.05
N SER A 315 -13.98 -20.11 -28.16
CA SER A 315 -12.63 -20.34 -28.67
C SER A 315 -11.54 -19.68 -27.81
N PHE A 316 -11.92 -18.75 -26.93
CA PHE A 316 -11.00 -18.08 -26.03
C PHE A 316 -10.92 -18.82 -24.69
N ASN A 317 -9.71 -19.12 -24.25
CA ASN A 317 -9.49 -19.89 -23.03
C ASN A 317 -9.39 -19.00 -21.78
N PHE A 318 -10.47 -18.27 -21.48
CA PHE A 318 -10.58 -17.47 -20.25
C PHE A 318 -11.47 -18.16 -19.23
N SER A 319 -10.96 -18.35 -18.01
CA SER A 319 -11.77 -18.79 -16.88
C SER A 319 -12.49 -17.58 -16.28
N ILE A 320 -13.62 -17.19 -16.87
CA ILE A 320 -14.41 -16.03 -16.41
C ILE A 320 -15.04 -16.36 -15.06
N GLU A 321 -14.64 -15.64 -14.02
CA GLU A 321 -15.07 -15.89 -12.64
C GLU A 321 -16.35 -15.16 -12.28
N THR A 322 -16.59 -13.99 -12.88
CA THR A 322 -17.79 -13.19 -12.58
C THR A 322 -18.26 -12.38 -13.78
N HIS A 323 -19.56 -12.05 -13.75
CA HIS A 323 -20.25 -11.29 -14.77
C HIS A 323 -20.96 -10.09 -14.13
N ILE A 324 -20.58 -8.89 -14.55
CA ILE A 324 -21.22 -7.64 -14.16
C ILE A 324 -22.15 -7.22 -15.30
N ARG A 325 -23.45 -7.29 -15.03
CA ARG A 325 -24.48 -6.93 -16.02
C ARG A 325 -24.49 -5.43 -16.26
N PHE A 326 -24.82 -5.06 -17.49
CA PHE A 326 -25.07 -3.66 -17.81
C PHE A 326 -26.22 -3.10 -16.94
N ASN A 327 -25.92 -2.05 -16.17
CA ASN A 327 -26.91 -1.39 -15.34
C ASN A 327 -27.51 -0.19 -16.08
N ILE A 328 -28.73 -0.34 -16.61
CA ILE A 328 -29.41 0.72 -17.34
C ILE A 328 -29.60 2.00 -16.52
N ARG A 329 -29.62 1.91 -15.18
CA ARG A 329 -29.76 3.08 -14.29
C ARG A 329 -28.53 3.98 -14.31
N TYR A 330 -27.38 3.49 -14.78
CA TYR A 330 -26.19 4.31 -14.94
C TYR A 330 -26.32 5.31 -16.08
N LEU A 331 -27.24 5.08 -17.03
CA LEU A 331 -27.51 6.04 -18.09
C LEU A 331 -28.10 7.32 -17.47
N GLY A 332 -27.38 8.44 -17.65
CA GLY A 332 -27.79 9.75 -17.13
C GLY A 332 -27.33 10.06 -15.70
N ARG A 333 -26.50 9.21 -15.08
CA ARG A 333 -25.90 9.46 -13.76
C ARG A 333 -24.45 9.91 -13.87
N SER A 334 -24.00 10.80 -12.98
CA SER A 334 -22.58 11.16 -12.86
C SER A 334 -21.77 9.98 -12.33
N GLU A 335 -20.46 9.98 -12.55
CA GLU A 335 -19.57 8.92 -12.07
C GLU A 335 -19.56 8.83 -10.52
N GLU A 336 -19.52 9.96 -9.81
CA GLU A 336 -19.75 10.03 -8.36
C GLU A 336 -21.07 9.35 -7.96
N THR A 337 -22.18 9.64 -8.67
CA THR A 337 -23.48 9.05 -8.34
C THR A 337 -23.48 7.54 -8.57
N LYS A 338 -22.90 7.06 -9.67
CA LYS A 338 -22.77 5.61 -9.94
C LYS A 338 -21.99 4.93 -8.83
N LEU A 339 -20.85 5.51 -8.44
CA LEU A 339 -20.01 4.99 -7.35
C LEU A 339 -20.78 4.98 -6.02
N MET A 340 -21.54 6.03 -5.70
CA MET A 340 -22.26 6.13 -4.43
C MET A 340 -23.49 5.24 -4.35
N GLU A 341 -24.26 5.09 -5.44
CA GLU A 341 -25.48 4.27 -5.48
C GLU A 341 -25.18 2.77 -5.63
N ASP A 342 -24.08 2.37 -6.27
CA ASP A 342 -23.77 0.94 -6.44
C ASP A 342 -23.21 0.32 -5.16
N THR A 343 -23.78 -0.82 -4.78
CA THR A 343 -23.36 -1.61 -3.61
C THR A 343 -23.05 -3.07 -3.98
N VAL A 344 -23.28 -3.46 -5.24
CA VAL A 344 -23.29 -4.86 -5.67
C VAL A 344 -21.95 -5.23 -6.30
N ILE A 345 -21.38 -4.36 -7.14
CA ILE A 345 -20.14 -4.64 -7.88
C ILE A 345 -19.00 -4.92 -6.89
N GLY A 346 -18.80 -4.02 -5.93
CA GLY A 346 -17.73 -4.17 -4.94
C GLY A 346 -17.88 -5.44 -4.08
N GLU A 347 -19.11 -5.82 -3.72
CA GLU A 347 -19.37 -7.06 -2.98
C GLU A 347 -19.07 -8.31 -3.82
N GLN A 348 -19.51 -8.33 -5.08
CA GLN A 348 -19.21 -9.44 -6.01
C GLN A 348 -17.71 -9.62 -6.18
N LEU A 349 -16.99 -8.52 -6.43
CA LEU A 349 -15.55 -8.53 -6.59
C LEU A 349 -14.82 -9.00 -5.32
N PHE A 350 -15.29 -8.59 -4.14
CA PHE A 350 -14.69 -9.01 -2.88
C PHE A 350 -14.87 -10.52 -2.58
N LYS A 351 -15.94 -11.16 -3.06
CA LYS A 351 -16.16 -12.60 -2.89
C LYS A 351 -15.07 -13.44 -3.58
N LEU A 352 -14.63 -13.02 -4.77
CA LEU A 352 -13.55 -13.69 -5.50
C LEU A 352 -12.24 -13.76 -4.71
N LEU A 353 -11.93 -12.70 -3.95
CA LEU A 353 -10.73 -12.64 -3.10
C LEU A 353 -10.79 -13.60 -1.91
N LYS A 354 -11.98 -13.99 -1.46
CA LYS A 354 -12.17 -14.91 -0.33
C LYS A 354 -12.15 -16.38 -0.75
N GLU A 355 -12.70 -16.70 -1.91
CA GLU A 355 -12.77 -18.07 -2.43
C GLU A 355 -11.36 -18.65 -2.66
N ASN A 356 -10.41 -17.82 -3.12
CA ASN A 356 -9.00 -18.23 -3.28
C ASN A 356 -8.22 -18.37 -1.95
N ALA A 357 -8.63 -17.67 -0.89
CA ALA A 357 -8.03 -17.83 0.44
C ALA A 357 -8.34 -19.21 1.06
N VAL A 358 -9.49 -19.80 0.72
CA VAL A 358 -9.89 -21.13 1.21
C VAL A 358 -9.06 -22.22 0.52
N HIS A 359 -8.92 -22.16 -0.81
CA HIS A 359 -8.17 -23.17 -1.58
C HIS A 359 -6.66 -23.19 -1.27
N SER A 360 -6.04 -22.03 -1.00
CA SER A 360 -4.63 -21.96 -0.60
C SER A 360 -4.36 -22.51 0.81
N SER A 361 -5.36 -22.49 1.70
CA SER A 361 -5.26 -23.03 3.06
C SER A 361 -5.34 -24.57 3.12
N GLU A 362 -6.07 -25.21 2.20
CA GLU A 362 -6.22 -26.67 2.14
C GLU A 362 -4.97 -27.38 1.59
N VAL A 363 -4.27 -26.78 0.62
CA VAL A 363 -3.02 -27.35 0.06
C VAL A 363 -1.88 -27.35 1.08
N SER A 364 -1.89 -26.38 2.00
CA SER A 364 -0.88 -26.26 3.06
C SER A 364 -1.01 -27.30 4.17
N GLN A 365 -2.17 -27.98 4.28
CA GLN A 365 -2.41 -29.03 5.29
C GLN A 365 -2.08 -30.45 4.81
N GLN A 366 -1.74 -30.65 3.53
CA GLN A 366 -1.35 -31.97 3.00
C GLN A 366 0.16 -32.26 3.07
N TRP A 367 0.97 -31.34 3.60
CA TRP A 367 2.41 -31.53 3.81
C TRP A 367 2.82 -31.16 5.24
N GLN A 368 2.29 -31.89 6.23
CA GLN A 368 2.88 -32.00 7.57
C GLN A 368 2.94 -33.45 8.02
#